data_AF-Q98N01-F1
#
_entry.id   AF-Q98N01-F1
#
_cell.length_a   1.000
_cell.length_b   1.000
_cell.length_c   1.000
_cell.angle_alpha   90.00
_cell.angle_beta   90.00
_cell.angle_gamma   90.00
#
_symmetry.space_group_name_H-M   'P 1'
#
loop_
_entity.id
_entity.type
_entity.pdbx_description
1 polymer ?
#
loop_
_entity_poly.entity_id
_entity_poly.type
_entity_poly.pdbx_seq_one_letter_code
_entity_poly.pdbx_strand_id
1 'polypeptide(L)'
;MNEMNQASHHVVVVGAGFGGLELTHALAGQPVRITMIDKRNHHLFQPLLYQVATTALATSEVAWPIRHLLRKRKDVTTLLANVTGVDRAGKRVLLDDGSAVAYDTLVLATGARHAYFGHDEWEPFAPGLKTLEDATTIRRRILLAFEQAERETDPAKREALLTIAIVGGGPTGVELAGTIVELAHDTLRGEFRNIDTRQTRVVLIEAGDRILANFAPKLSDYASKALERLGVTVELGRAVTRCDAEGVVFGDKQLAARTILWAAGVAASPAAEWLGAKADRAGRVLVEPDLGVPGSPEIFVIGDAALVLRPDGRPVPGVAPSAKQEGRHVAATIKARLGGDNTARPFHYKHAGDLATIGKRAAAIDFGWIKLTGWLAWWLWGIAHIYFLIGFRNRLAVSLSWLWIYVTGQRSARLITQGDDDKT
;
A
#
# COMPACT_ATOMS: atom_id res chain seq x y z
N MET A 1 -5.07 35.06 34.19
CA MET A 1 -3.72 35.53 34.56
C MET A 1 -3.36 34.83 35.85
N ASN A 2 -2.46 33.86 35.95
CA ASN A 2 -1.43 33.33 35.07
C ASN A 2 -1.44 31.80 35.22
N GLU A 3 -1.69 31.05 34.15
CA GLU A 3 -1.07 29.74 34.01
C GLU A 3 0.04 29.94 32.99
N MET A 4 1.27 29.80 33.45
CA MET A 4 2.46 29.94 32.63
C MET A 4 2.31 29.07 31.38
N ASN A 5 2.45 29.74 30.25
CA ASN A 5 2.64 29.21 28.93
C ASN A 5 3.92 28.34 28.91
N GLN A 6 3.90 27.16 29.52
CA GLN A 6 4.86 26.12 29.19
C GLN A 6 4.63 25.82 27.72
N ALA A 7 5.62 26.12 26.89
CA ALA A 7 5.58 25.79 25.48
C ALA A 7 5.26 24.29 25.37
N SER A 8 4.04 23.97 24.93
CA SER A 8 3.59 22.60 24.84
C SER A 8 4.52 21.83 23.91
N HIS A 9 5.11 20.74 24.42
CA HIS A 9 6.11 19.93 23.72
C HIS A 9 5.66 19.63 22.29
N HIS A 10 6.45 20.05 21.32
CA HIS A 10 6.07 20.04 19.92
C HIS A 10 6.49 18.75 19.24
N VAL A 11 5.49 17.92 18.90
CA VAL A 11 5.68 16.70 18.11
C VAL A 11 5.39 16.98 16.65
N VAL A 12 6.37 16.80 15.77
CA VAL A 12 6.19 16.82 14.32
C VAL A 12 6.08 15.40 13.79
N VAL A 13 5.04 15.12 13.03
CA VAL A 13 4.78 13.82 12.40
C VAL A 13 4.80 13.99 10.89
N VAL A 14 5.72 13.32 10.20
CA VAL A 14 5.79 13.35 8.73
C VAL A 14 5.16 12.07 8.20
N GLY A 15 4.01 12.20 7.53
CA GLY A 15 3.21 11.11 6.99
C GLY A 15 1.96 10.80 7.82
N ALA A 16 0.80 10.92 7.18
CA ALA A 16 -0.54 10.59 7.69
C ALA A 16 -0.99 9.19 7.25
N GLY A 17 -0.04 8.27 7.08
CA GLY A 17 -0.29 6.84 6.88
C GLY A 17 -0.78 6.14 8.15
N PHE A 18 -0.73 4.81 8.17
CA PHE A 18 -1.18 4.02 9.30
C PHE A 18 -0.44 4.33 10.62
N GLY A 19 0.89 4.45 10.57
CA GLY A 19 1.71 4.72 11.76
C GLY A 19 1.51 6.14 12.31
N GLY A 20 1.60 7.16 11.45
CA GLY A 20 1.48 8.56 11.86
C GLY A 20 0.10 8.91 12.44
N LEU A 21 -0.98 8.40 11.84
CA LEU A 21 -2.32 8.57 12.42
C LEU A 21 -2.49 7.83 13.74
N GLU A 22 -2.01 6.58 13.84
CA GLU A 22 -2.12 5.81 15.09
C GLU A 22 -1.35 6.48 16.23
N LEU A 23 -0.13 6.96 15.97
CA LEU A 23 0.65 7.76 16.92
C LEU A 23 -0.13 9.00 17.36
N THR A 24 -0.64 9.77 16.39
CA THR A 24 -1.41 11.00 16.66
C THR A 24 -2.63 10.70 17.54
N HIS A 25 -3.38 9.64 17.23
CA HIS A 25 -4.52 9.18 18.04
C HIS A 25 -4.10 8.74 19.44
N ALA A 26 -3.03 7.97 19.55
CA ALA A 26 -2.53 7.47 20.82
C ALA A 26 -2.03 8.59 21.73
N LEU A 27 -1.58 9.73 21.20
CA LEU A 27 -1.19 10.92 21.97
C LEU A 27 -2.36 11.79 22.45
N ALA A 28 -3.62 11.40 22.22
CA ALA A 28 -4.78 12.16 22.67
C ALA A 28 -4.75 12.44 24.19
N GLY A 29 -5.05 13.69 24.56
CA GLY A 29 -5.14 14.13 25.96
C GLY A 29 -3.79 14.42 26.63
N GLN A 30 -2.67 14.30 25.91
CA GLN A 30 -1.35 14.66 26.42
C GLN A 30 -1.06 16.15 26.22
N PRO A 31 -0.19 16.78 27.05
CA PRO A 31 0.14 18.20 26.96
C PRO A 31 1.12 18.51 25.82
N VAL A 32 0.80 18.05 24.60
CA VAL A 32 1.63 18.22 23.39
C VAL A 32 0.90 19.05 22.33
N ARG A 33 1.68 19.78 21.53
CA ARG A 33 1.22 20.34 20.27
C ARG A 33 1.71 19.43 19.15
N ILE A 34 0.84 19.06 18.22
CA ILE A 34 1.20 18.17 17.11
C ILE A 34 1.12 18.93 15.78
N THR A 35 2.15 18.81 14.95
CA THR A 35 2.08 19.21 13.54
C THR A 35 2.26 17.99 12.66
N MET A 36 1.21 17.61 11.95
CA MET A 36 1.28 16.53 10.97
C MET A 36 1.43 17.11 9.56
N ILE A 37 2.47 16.64 8.86
CA ILE A 37 2.85 17.07 7.52
C ILE A 37 2.69 15.88 6.60
N ASP A 38 1.90 16.02 5.54
CA ASP A 38 1.79 15.00 4.50
C ASP A 38 1.74 15.69 3.13
N LYS A 39 2.30 15.04 2.11
CA LYS A 39 2.23 15.50 0.72
C LYS A 39 0.87 15.28 0.07
N ARG A 40 0.01 14.48 0.70
CA ARG A 40 -1.37 14.22 0.30
C ARG A 40 -2.32 14.75 1.38
N ASN A 41 -3.47 15.25 0.95
CA ASN A 41 -4.49 15.78 1.86
C ASN A 41 -5.35 14.69 2.53
N HIS A 42 -5.09 13.41 2.25
CA HIS A 42 -5.92 12.27 2.66
C HIS A 42 -5.07 11.12 3.22
N HIS A 43 -5.66 10.37 4.13
CA HIS A 43 -5.18 9.04 4.51
C HIS A 43 -5.71 8.01 3.52
N LEU A 44 -4.86 7.05 3.14
CA LEU A 44 -5.20 5.99 2.21
C LEU A 44 -5.20 4.62 2.89
N PHE A 45 -6.33 3.91 2.82
CA PHE A 45 -6.46 2.52 3.23
C PHE A 45 -5.96 1.60 2.12
N GLN A 46 -4.64 1.49 2.02
CA GLN A 46 -3.93 0.71 1.00
C GLN A 46 -4.43 -0.75 0.82
N PRO A 47 -4.86 -1.49 1.86
CA PRO A 47 -5.32 -2.88 1.68
C PRO A 47 -6.48 -3.07 0.72
N LEU A 48 -7.27 -2.04 0.40
CA LEU A 48 -8.37 -2.13 -0.57
C LEU A 48 -8.09 -1.40 -1.89
N LEU A 49 -6.84 -0.93 -2.08
CA LEU A 49 -6.48 -0.12 -3.24
C LEU A 49 -6.60 -0.88 -4.56
N TYR A 50 -6.36 -2.19 -4.55
CA TYR A 50 -6.51 -3.04 -5.73
C TYR A 50 -7.97 -3.10 -6.21
N GLN A 51 -8.94 -2.97 -5.30
CA GLN A 51 -10.36 -2.90 -5.66
C GLN A 51 -10.72 -1.57 -6.33
N VAL A 52 -10.02 -0.49 -5.98
CA VAL A 52 -10.11 0.76 -6.74
C VAL A 52 -9.50 0.58 -8.11
N ALA A 53 -8.30 0.00 -8.22
CA ALA A 53 -7.65 -0.23 -9.51
C ALA A 53 -8.48 -1.09 -10.48
N THR A 54 -9.33 -1.95 -9.94
CA THR A 54 -10.14 -2.92 -10.72
C THR A 54 -11.63 -2.59 -10.74
N THR A 55 -12.02 -1.33 -10.51
CA THR A 55 -13.39 -0.78 -10.62
C THR A 55 -14.40 -1.22 -9.55
N ALA A 56 -13.99 -2.05 -8.60
CA ALA A 56 -14.86 -2.54 -7.53
C ALA A 56 -15.19 -1.47 -6.48
N LEU A 57 -14.24 -0.60 -6.14
CA LEU A 57 -14.48 0.49 -5.18
C LEU A 57 -14.20 1.88 -5.79
N ALA A 58 -14.89 2.89 -5.29
CA ALA A 58 -14.58 4.29 -5.55
C ALA A 58 -13.40 4.77 -4.68
N THR A 59 -12.68 5.78 -5.16
CA THR A 59 -11.53 6.36 -4.44
C THR A 59 -11.95 6.90 -3.06
N SER A 60 -13.12 7.51 -2.96
CA SER A 60 -13.68 8.06 -1.71
C SER A 60 -14.01 7.01 -0.64
N GLU A 61 -14.08 5.73 -1.01
CA GLU A 61 -14.36 4.65 -0.07
C GLU A 61 -13.10 4.18 0.68
N VAL A 62 -11.92 4.43 0.12
CA VAL A 62 -10.63 3.99 0.68
C VAL A 62 -9.71 5.16 1.07
N ALA A 63 -10.10 6.40 0.77
CA ALA A 63 -9.33 7.59 1.08
C ALA A 63 -10.16 8.64 1.82
N TRP A 64 -9.61 9.21 2.89
CA TRP A 64 -10.31 10.17 3.74
C TRP A 64 -9.48 11.41 4.04
N PRO A 65 -10.03 12.63 3.92
CA PRO A 65 -9.30 13.85 4.21
C PRO A 65 -8.73 13.86 5.63
N ILE A 66 -7.42 14.09 5.77
CA ILE A 66 -6.71 14.09 7.05
C ILE A 66 -7.32 15.14 8.00
N ARG A 67 -7.63 16.32 7.46
CA ARG A 67 -8.30 17.41 8.19
C ARG A 67 -9.64 16.95 8.77
N HIS A 68 -10.41 16.16 8.02
CA HIS A 68 -11.69 15.65 8.51
C HIS A 68 -11.50 14.63 9.64
N LEU A 69 -10.53 13.72 9.50
CA LEU A 69 -10.21 12.68 10.48
C LEU A 69 -9.80 13.29 11.84
N LEU A 70 -9.10 14.43 11.81
CA LEU A 70 -8.55 15.07 13.01
C LEU A 70 -9.28 16.35 13.44
N ARG A 71 -10.40 16.71 12.83
CA ARG A 71 -11.13 17.96 13.13
C ARG A 71 -11.51 18.17 14.61
N LYS A 72 -11.61 17.09 15.38
CA LYS A 72 -11.94 17.15 16.82
C LYS A 72 -10.71 17.33 17.72
N ARG A 73 -9.50 17.24 17.16
CA ARG A 73 -8.21 17.36 17.87
C ARG A 73 -7.65 18.77 17.68
N LYS A 74 -8.00 19.67 18.60
CA LYS A 74 -7.55 21.08 18.57
C LYS A 74 -6.04 21.24 18.78
N ASP A 75 -5.41 20.22 19.37
CA ASP A 75 -3.97 20.09 19.59
C ASP A 75 -3.19 19.72 18.32
N VAL A 76 -3.88 19.39 17.22
CA VAL A 76 -3.25 18.93 15.97
C VAL A 76 -3.42 19.95 14.85
N THR A 77 -2.29 20.42 14.32
CA THR A 77 -2.22 21.18 13.06
C THR A 77 -1.87 20.25 11.91
N THR A 78 -2.52 20.40 10.77
CA THR A 78 -2.27 19.60 9.56
C THR A 78 -1.79 20.50 8.42
N LEU A 79 -0.64 20.14 7.85
CA LEU A 79 0.01 20.85 6.75
C LEU A 79 0.07 19.95 5.51
N LEU A 80 -0.31 20.49 4.36
CA LEU A 80 -0.13 19.85 3.06
C LEU A 80 1.17 20.42 2.48
N ALA A 81 2.24 19.64 2.51
CA ALA A 81 3.56 20.06 2.04
C ALA A 81 4.44 18.84 1.73
N ASN A 82 5.41 18.99 0.85
CA ASN A 82 6.44 17.97 0.67
C ASN A 82 7.59 18.26 1.63
N VAL A 83 8.00 17.25 2.40
CA VAL A 83 9.23 17.31 3.17
C VAL A 83 10.41 16.99 2.25
N THR A 84 11.45 17.81 2.32
CA THR A 84 12.66 17.70 1.49
C THR A 84 13.90 17.33 2.31
N GLY A 85 13.86 17.47 3.63
CA GLY A 85 14.98 17.15 4.50
C GLY A 85 14.70 17.35 5.99
N VAL A 86 15.69 16.99 6.81
CA VAL A 86 15.67 17.19 8.27
C VAL A 86 16.98 17.86 8.68
N ASP A 87 16.89 19.07 9.22
CA ASP A 87 18.01 19.72 9.93
C ASP A 87 18.03 19.19 11.37
N ARG A 88 18.86 18.17 11.61
CA ARG A 88 19.01 17.52 12.93
C ARG A 88 19.60 18.48 13.97
N ALA A 89 20.54 19.34 13.58
CA ALA A 89 21.23 20.24 14.50
C ALA A 89 20.31 21.39 14.95
N GLY A 90 19.58 21.99 14.00
CA GLY A 90 18.60 23.03 14.26
C GLY A 90 17.22 22.51 14.70
N LYS A 91 17.03 21.18 14.74
CA LYS A 91 15.77 20.48 15.06
C LYS A 91 14.58 20.98 14.22
N ARG A 92 14.73 20.92 12.90
CA ARG A 92 13.73 21.40 11.94
C ARG A 92 13.48 20.40 10.82
N VAL A 93 12.22 20.29 10.40
CA VAL A 93 11.83 19.63 9.15
C VAL A 93 11.78 20.68 8.03
N LEU A 94 12.43 20.40 6.91
CA LEU A 94 12.54 21.30 5.76
C LEU A 94 11.44 20.98 4.74
N LEU A 95 10.79 22.02 4.22
CA LEU A 95 9.70 21.91 3.25
C LEU A 95 10.14 22.35 1.84
N ASP A 96 9.36 21.97 0.84
CA ASP A 96 9.60 22.28 -0.58
C ASP A 96 9.45 23.76 -0.94
N ASP A 97 8.68 24.51 -0.16
CA ASP A 97 8.53 25.97 -0.30
C ASP A 97 9.66 26.78 0.36
N GLY A 98 10.69 26.11 0.89
CA GLY A 98 11.81 26.72 1.60
C GLY A 98 11.52 27.08 3.05
N SER A 99 10.30 26.88 3.54
CA SER A 99 9.97 27.03 4.95
C SER A 99 10.42 25.82 5.79
N ALA A 100 10.37 25.96 7.11
CA ALA A 100 10.78 24.90 8.03
C ALA A 100 9.90 24.84 9.28
N VAL A 101 9.71 23.63 9.82
CA VAL A 101 8.92 23.37 11.03
C VAL A 101 9.85 22.84 12.12
N ALA A 102 10.04 23.63 13.18
CA ALA A 102 10.80 23.19 14.36
C ALA A 102 10.11 22.01 15.07
N TYR A 103 10.86 21.23 15.85
CA TYR A 103 10.30 20.14 16.66
C TYR A 103 11.07 19.93 17.97
N ASP A 104 10.37 19.44 19.00
CA ASP A 104 11.00 18.82 20.17
C ASP A 104 11.11 17.30 19.99
N THR A 105 10.18 16.70 19.24
CA THR A 105 10.23 15.30 18.81
C THR A 105 9.77 15.17 17.38
N LEU A 106 10.52 14.43 16.57
CA LEU A 106 10.19 14.15 15.17
C LEU A 106 9.83 12.67 15.01
N VAL A 107 8.74 12.39 14.31
CA VAL A 107 8.34 11.03 13.91
C VAL A 107 8.24 10.97 12.39
N LEU A 108 9.11 10.20 11.75
CA LEU A 108 9.08 9.92 10.32
C LEU A 108 8.26 8.65 10.07
N ALA A 109 7.06 8.81 9.52
CA ALA A 109 6.11 7.76 9.15
C ALA A 109 5.82 7.79 7.64
N THR A 110 6.86 8.00 6.85
CA THR A 110 6.83 8.37 5.43
C THR A 110 6.59 7.20 4.47
N GLY A 111 6.57 5.97 4.99
CA GLY A 111 6.26 4.76 4.23
C GLY A 111 7.30 4.42 3.16
N ALA A 112 6.85 3.72 2.11
CA ALA A 112 7.68 3.23 1.02
C ALA A 112 7.04 3.52 -0.36
N ARG A 113 7.90 3.58 -1.37
CA ARG A 113 7.60 3.60 -2.81
C ARG A 113 7.86 2.22 -3.44
N HIS A 114 7.52 2.08 -4.71
CA HIS A 114 7.91 0.91 -5.50
C HIS A 114 9.42 0.86 -5.70
N ALA A 115 9.97 -0.34 -5.86
CA ALA A 115 11.34 -0.54 -6.30
C ALA A 115 11.34 -1.36 -7.58
N TYR A 116 12.08 -0.90 -8.58
CA TYR A 116 12.27 -1.60 -9.85
C TYR A 116 13.63 -2.31 -9.92
N PHE A 117 14.24 -2.60 -8.76
CA PHE A 117 15.51 -3.31 -8.63
C PHE A 117 16.66 -2.72 -9.46
N GLY A 118 16.68 -1.39 -9.61
CA GLY A 118 17.66 -0.66 -10.43
C GLY A 118 17.18 -0.30 -11.84
N HIS A 119 15.94 -0.65 -12.19
CA HIS A 119 15.30 -0.36 -13.48
C HIS A 119 14.16 0.67 -13.36
N ASP A 120 14.45 1.83 -12.78
CA ASP A 120 13.43 2.87 -12.57
C ASP A 120 12.79 3.35 -13.90
N GLU A 121 13.45 3.12 -15.04
CA GLU A 121 12.92 3.36 -16.38
C GLU A 121 11.70 2.49 -16.75
N TRP A 122 11.38 1.45 -15.97
CA TRP A 122 10.20 0.60 -16.19
C TRP A 122 8.91 1.20 -15.65
N GLU A 123 8.99 2.16 -14.72
CA GLU A 123 7.81 2.76 -14.05
C GLU A 123 6.73 3.29 -15.02
N PRO A 124 7.07 3.99 -16.13
CA PRO A 124 6.06 4.43 -17.09
C PRO A 124 5.31 3.28 -17.77
N PHE A 125 5.94 2.11 -17.94
CA PHE A 125 5.35 0.96 -18.63
C PHE A 125 4.62 0.02 -17.67
N ALA A 126 5.16 -0.17 -16.47
CA ALA A 126 4.64 -1.04 -15.43
C ALA A 126 4.39 -0.27 -14.13
N PRO A 127 3.31 0.53 -14.05
CA PRO A 127 2.98 1.26 -12.84
C PRO A 127 2.70 0.28 -11.69
N GLY A 128 3.18 0.64 -10.51
CA GLY A 128 2.81 -0.05 -9.28
C GLY A 128 1.49 0.44 -8.68
N LEU A 129 1.13 -0.09 -7.52
CA LEU A 129 -0.12 0.21 -6.81
C LEU A 129 0.13 0.64 -5.35
N LYS A 130 0.47 1.91 -5.13
CA LYS A 130 0.68 2.49 -3.78
C LYS A 130 -0.16 3.73 -3.51
N THR A 131 -0.65 4.42 -4.54
CA THR A 131 -1.37 5.69 -4.40
C THR A 131 -2.76 5.64 -5.06
N LEU A 132 -3.60 6.64 -4.80
CA LEU A 132 -4.88 6.76 -5.51
C LEU A 132 -4.65 7.00 -7.01
N GLU A 133 -3.65 7.82 -7.34
CA GLU A 133 -3.30 8.15 -8.71
C GLU A 133 -2.88 6.87 -9.47
N ASP A 134 -2.07 6.01 -8.84
CA ASP A 134 -1.71 4.69 -9.35
C ASP A 134 -2.96 3.86 -9.66
N ALA A 135 -3.89 3.76 -8.70
CA ALA A 135 -5.10 2.97 -8.85
C ALA A 135 -5.97 3.48 -10.01
N THR A 136 -6.12 4.80 -10.18
CA THR A 136 -6.86 5.37 -11.29
C THR A 136 -6.16 5.19 -12.63
N THR A 137 -4.82 5.28 -12.66
CA THR A 137 -4.02 5.03 -13.86
C THR A 137 -4.12 3.57 -14.30
N ILE A 138 -3.99 2.63 -13.36
CA ILE A 138 -4.14 1.20 -13.64
C ILE A 138 -5.55 0.91 -14.16
N ARG A 139 -6.58 1.45 -13.50
CA ARG A 139 -7.97 1.32 -13.96
C ARG A 139 -8.13 1.82 -15.39
N ARG A 140 -7.60 3.01 -15.69
CA ARG A 140 -7.63 3.60 -17.03
C ARG A 140 -6.95 2.69 -18.05
N ARG A 141 -5.74 2.19 -17.76
CA ARG A 141 -5.00 1.31 -18.68
C ARG A 141 -5.78 0.02 -18.98
N ILE A 142 -6.33 -0.62 -17.95
CA ILE A 142 -7.13 -1.84 -18.10
C ILE A 142 -8.35 -1.57 -19.01
N LEU A 143 -9.14 -0.53 -18.71
CA LEU A 143 -10.34 -0.24 -19.49
C LEU A 143 -10.01 0.18 -20.93
N LEU A 144 -9.00 1.03 -21.12
CA LEU A 144 -8.55 1.45 -22.45
C LEU A 144 -8.03 0.28 -23.29
N ALA A 145 -7.39 -0.72 -22.69
CA ALA A 145 -6.95 -1.90 -23.42
C ALA A 145 -8.13 -2.65 -24.07
N PHE A 146 -9.26 -2.77 -23.37
CA PHE A 146 -10.49 -3.35 -23.95
C PHE A 146 -11.09 -2.47 -25.05
N GLU A 147 -11.17 -1.15 -24.85
CA GLU A 147 -11.65 -0.20 -25.86
C GLU A 147 -10.79 -0.20 -27.14
N GLN A 148 -9.47 -0.34 -26.99
CA GLN A 148 -8.55 -0.48 -28.11
C GLN A 148 -8.71 -1.84 -28.80
N ALA A 149 -8.86 -2.92 -28.03
CA ALA A 149 -9.05 -4.26 -28.58
C ALA A 149 -10.34 -4.39 -29.40
N GLU A 150 -11.42 -3.72 -28.99
CA GLU A 150 -12.70 -3.65 -29.74
C GLU A 150 -12.56 -3.06 -31.14
N ARG A 151 -11.56 -2.20 -31.35
CA ARG A 151 -11.28 -1.50 -32.60
C ARG A 151 -10.13 -2.10 -33.41
N GLU A 152 -9.31 -2.95 -32.79
CA GLU A 152 -8.13 -3.55 -33.41
C GLU A 152 -8.52 -4.70 -34.32
N THR A 153 -8.07 -4.69 -35.57
CA THR A 153 -8.36 -5.72 -36.57
C THR A 153 -7.26 -6.77 -36.69
N ASP A 154 -6.03 -6.44 -36.32
CA ASP A 154 -4.90 -7.38 -36.30
C ASP A 154 -5.05 -8.34 -35.11
N PRO A 155 -5.22 -9.67 -35.35
CA PRO A 155 -5.39 -10.64 -34.28
C PRO A 155 -4.26 -10.65 -33.26
N ALA A 156 -3.00 -10.46 -33.69
CA ALA A 156 -1.85 -10.51 -32.79
C ALA A 156 -1.80 -9.27 -31.86
N LYS A 157 -2.09 -8.09 -32.41
CA LYS A 157 -2.18 -6.86 -31.60
C LYS A 157 -3.37 -6.90 -30.65
N ARG A 158 -4.50 -7.42 -31.10
CA ARG A 158 -5.69 -7.63 -30.28
C ARG A 158 -5.40 -8.59 -29.13
N GLU A 159 -4.69 -9.69 -29.37
CA GLU A 159 -4.27 -10.60 -28.30
C GLU A 159 -3.34 -9.89 -27.28
N ALA A 160 -2.39 -9.08 -27.75
CA ALA A 160 -1.51 -8.32 -26.87
C ALA A 160 -2.27 -7.29 -26.02
N LEU A 161 -3.32 -6.65 -26.57
CA LEU A 161 -4.22 -5.75 -25.84
C LEU A 161 -5.05 -6.51 -24.78
N LEU A 162 -5.44 -7.74 -25.08
CA LEU A 162 -6.15 -8.63 -24.14
C LEU A 162 -5.20 -9.44 -23.23
N THR A 163 -3.91 -9.11 -23.22
CA THR A 163 -2.93 -9.74 -22.32
C THR A 163 -2.48 -8.75 -21.26
N ILE A 164 -2.65 -9.14 -20.00
CA ILE A 164 -2.30 -8.35 -18.82
C ILE A 164 -1.19 -9.09 -18.06
N ALA A 165 -0.02 -8.47 -17.96
CA ALA A 165 1.12 -8.99 -17.21
C ALA A 165 1.18 -8.35 -15.81
N ILE A 166 1.35 -9.17 -14.78
CA ILE A 166 1.49 -8.71 -13.39
C ILE A 166 2.81 -9.27 -12.86
N VAL A 167 3.73 -8.38 -12.48
CA VAL A 167 5.06 -8.77 -12.00
C VAL A 167 5.09 -8.72 -10.48
N GLY A 168 5.31 -9.87 -9.83
CA GLY A 168 5.39 -10.03 -8.38
C GLY A 168 4.21 -10.82 -7.81
N GLY A 169 4.49 -12.00 -7.26
CA GLY A 169 3.55 -12.94 -6.63
C GLY A 169 3.28 -12.67 -5.16
N GLY A 170 3.52 -11.44 -4.67
CA GLY A 170 3.10 -11.02 -3.33
C GLY A 170 1.58 -10.85 -3.20
N PRO A 171 1.07 -10.48 -2.00
CA PRO A 171 -0.36 -10.27 -1.79
C PRO A 171 -1.01 -9.36 -2.84
N THR A 172 -0.40 -8.21 -3.12
CA THR A 172 -0.92 -7.25 -4.11
C THR A 172 -1.03 -7.84 -5.52
N GLY A 173 -0.03 -8.61 -5.98
CA GLY A 173 -0.06 -9.21 -7.31
C GLY A 173 -1.11 -10.32 -7.43
N VAL A 174 -1.27 -11.13 -6.39
CA VAL A 174 -2.32 -12.17 -6.32
C VAL A 174 -3.71 -11.53 -6.31
N GLU A 175 -3.91 -10.48 -5.52
CA GLU A 175 -5.18 -9.74 -5.43
C GLU A 175 -5.54 -9.07 -6.76
N LEU A 176 -4.56 -8.45 -7.44
CA LEU A 176 -4.74 -7.87 -8.77
C LEU A 176 -5.09 -8.95 -9.80
N ALA A 177 -4.33 -10.04 -9.86
CA ALA A 177 -4.52 -11.09 -10.85
C ALA A 177 -5.92 -11.68 -10.79
N GLY A 178 -6.36 -12.06 -9.59
CA GLY A 178 -7.70 -12.56 -9.35
C GLY A 178 -8.81 -11.58 -9.69
N THR A 179 -8.65 -10.33 -9.27
CA THR A 179 -9.72 -9.33 -9.44
C THR A 179 -9.84 -8.82 -10.87
N ILE A 180 -8.73 -8.83 -11.63
CA ILE A 180 -8.67 -8.47 -13.06
C ILE A 180 -9.27 -9.57 -13.93
N VAL A 181 -8.93 -10.84 -13.68
CA VAL A 181 -9.50 -11.93 -14.50
C VAL A 181 -11.02 -12.00 -14.34
N GLU A 182 -11.54 -11.76 -13.13
CA GLU A 182 -12.99 -11.67 -12.90
C GLU A 182 -13.62 -10.44 -13.55
N LEU A 183 -12.92 -9.29 -13.54
CA LEU A 183 -13.40 -8.10 -14.25
C LEU A 183 -13.61 -8.43 -15.73
N ALA A 184 -12.62 -9.07 -16.35
CA ALA A 184 -12.63 -9.42 -17.76
C ALA A 184 -13.68 -10.50 -18.08
N HIS A 185 -13.70 -11.59 -17.33
CA HIS A 185 -14.48 -12.79 -17.65
C HIS A 185 -15.94 -12.70 -17.20
N ASP A 186 -16.22 -12.01 -16.09
CA ASP A 186 -17.57 -11.89 -15.55
C ASP A 186 -18.19 -10.53 -15.81
N THR A 187 -17.51 -9.44 -15.41
CA THR A 187 -18.13 -8.12 -15.33
C THR A 187 -18.25 -7.45 -16.69
N LEU A 188 -17.25 -7.56 -17.56
CA LEU A 188 -17.27 -6.97 -18.91
C LEU A 188 -17.91 -7.89 -19.96
N ARG A 189 -18.38 -9.07 -19.54
CA ARG A 189 -18.93 -10.08 -20.44
C ARG A 189 -20.14 -9.54 -21.20
N GLY A 190 -20.04 -9.51 -22.53
CA GLY A 190 -21.12 -9.09 -23.41
C GLY A 190 -21.30 -7.58 -23.56
N GLU A 191 -20.41 -6.77 -22.98
CA GLU A 191 -20.37 -5.31 -23.17
C GLU A 191 -19.71 -4.93 -24.51
N PHE A 192 -18.79 -5.77 -25.00
CA PHE A 192 -18.06 -5.59 -26.25
C PHE A 192 -18.66 -6.45 -27.40
N ARG A 193 -18.55 -5.99 -28.65
CA ARG A 193 -19.18 -6.63 -29.83
C ARG A 193 -18.19 -7.31 -30.76
N ASN A 194 -16.95 -6.81 -30.83
CA ASN A 194 -15.92 -7.31 -31.73
C ASN A 194 -14.87 -8.19 -31.03
N ILE A 195 -14.86 -8.19 -29.69
CA ILE A 195 -13.99 -9.04 -28.87
C ILE A 195 -14.79 -9.87 -27.85
N ASP A 196 -14.21 -10.99 -27.45
CA ASP A 196 -14.68 -11.76 -26.30
C ASP A 196 -13.73 -11.51 -25.12
N THR A 197 -14.19 -10.73 -24.14
CA THR A 197 -13.37 -10.38 -22.96
C THR A 197 -12.97 -11.60 -22.12
N ARG A 198 -13.63 -12.75 -22.29
CA ARG A 198 -13.26 -14.02 -21.63
C ARG A 198 -11.96 -14.62 -22.19
N GLN A 199 -11.49 -14.16 -23.34
CA GLN A 199 -10.20 -14.55 -23.90
C GLN A 199 -9.02 -13.78 -23.28
N THR A 200 -9.30 -12.84 -22.38
CA THR A 200 -8.26 -12.07 -21.68
C THR A 200 -7.32 -13.00 -20.93
N ARG A 201 -6.03 -12.86 -21.18
CA ARG A 201 -4.95 -13.61 -20.55
C ARG A 201 -4.36 -12.77 -19.43
N VAL A 202 -4.48 -13.23 -18.19
CA VAL A 202 -3.80 -12.62 -17.04
C VAL A 202 -2.62 -13.50 -16.66
N VAL A 203 -1.41 -12.95 -16.72
CA VAL A 203 -0.17 -13.68 -16.44
C VAL A 203 0.51 -13.08 -15.20
N LEU A 204 0.58 -13.85 -14.11
CA LEU A 204 1.27 -13.49 -12.88
C LEU A 204 2.69 -14.07 -12.89
N ILE A 205 3.70 -13.21 -12.91
CA ILE A 205 5.12 -13.56 -13.03
C ILE A 205 5.80 -13.36 -11.68
N GLU A 206 6.41 -14.40 -11.13
CA GLU A 206 7.15 -14.38 -9.86
C GLU A 206 8.55 -14.97 -10.05
N ALA A 207 9.55 -14.29 -9.50
CA ALA A 207 10.95 -14.71 -9.58
C ALA A 207 11.25 -15.90 -8.67
N GLY A 208 10.58 -15.99 -7.53
CA GLY A 208 10.66 -17.09 -6.58
C GLY A 208 9.90 -18.35 -7.02
N ASP A 209 10.04 -19.41 -6.24
CA ASP A 209 9.44 -20.72 -6.47
C ASP A 209 7.97 -20.82 -6.08
N ARG A 210 7.40 -19.78 -5.44
CA ARG A 210 6.01 -19.73 -5.00
C ARG A 210 5.48 -18.31 -4.85
N ILE A 211 4.19 -18.13 -5.10
CA ILE A 211 3.46 -16.92 -4.70
C ILE A 211 3.23 -16.90 -3.19
N LEU A 212 2.94 -15.72 -2.64
CA LEU A 212 2.66 -15.50 -1.22
C LEU A 212 3.74 -16.14 -0.34
N ALA A 213 5.03 -15.91 -0.63
CA ALA A 213 6.13 -16.58 0.05
C ALA A 213 6.15 -16.38 1.59
N ASN A 214 5.46 -15.36 2.11
CA ASN A 214 5.31 -15.15 3.56
C ASN A 214 4.30 -16.11 4.23
N PHE A 215 3.43 -16.76 3.44
CA PHE A 215 2.44 -17.70 3.94
C PHE A 215 3.04 -19.11 4.03
N ALA A 216 2.38 -20.00 4.78
CA ALA A 216 2.72 -21.42 4.78
C ALA A 216 2.65 -22.02 3.35
N PRO A 217 3.57 -22.92 2.94
CA PRO A 217 3.61 -23.47 1.57
C PRO A 217 2.28 -24.02 1.07
N LYS A 218 1.51 -24.71 1.92
CA LYS A 218 0.17 -25.23 1.56
C LYS A 218 -0.83 -24.12 1.18
N LEU A 219 -0.72 -22.92 1.76
CA LEU A 219 -1.56 -21.78 1.43
C LEU A 219 -1.13 -21.14 0.11
N SER A 220 0.19 -21.07 -0.15
CA SER A 220 0.73 -20.68 -1.47
C SER A 220 0.21 -21.60 -2.58
N ASP A 221 0.27 -22.92 -2.38
CA ASP A 221 -0.22 -23.91 -3.34
C ASP A 221 -1.73 -23.79 -3.59
N TYR A 222 -2.50 -23.57 -2.51
CA TYR A 222 -3.93 -23.34 -2.61
C TYR A 222 -4.24 -22.09 -3.44
N ALA A 223 -3.52 -21.00 -3.20
CA ALA A 223 -3.68 -19.75 -3.92
C ALA A 223 -3.34 -19.91 -5.41
N SER A 224 -2.24 -20.60 -5.76
CA SER A 224 -1.86 -20.84 -7.15
C SER A 224 -2.95 -21.61 -7.89
N LYS A 225 -3.40 -22.74 -7.31
CA LYS A 225 -4.48 -23.56 -7.88
C LYS A 225 -5.82 -22.84 -7.97
N ALA A 226 -6.06 -21.86 -7.09
CA ALA A 226 -7.28 -21.05 -7.13
C ALA A 226 -7.19 -20.01 -8.26
N LEU A 227 -6.06 -19.33 -8.43
CA LEU A 227 -5.80 -18.41 -9.55
C LEU A 227 -5.88 -19.13 -10.90
N GLU A 228 -5.25 -20.29 -11.03
CA GLU A 228 -5.29 -21.11 -12.25
C GLU A 228 -6.72 -21.52 -12.62
N ARG A 229 -7.54 -21.87 -11.63
CA ARG A 229 -8.97 -22.17 -11.83
C ARG A 229 -9.79 -20.96 -12.29
N LEU A 230 -9.37 -19.74 -11.95
CA LEU A 230 -9.97 -18.50 -12.44
C LEU A 230 -9.48 -18.13 -13.86
N GLY A 231 -8.50 -18.85 -14.42
CA GLY A 231 -7.93 -18.57 -15.74
C GLY A 231 -6.65 -17.72 -15.72
N VAL A 232 -6.04 -17.50 -14.55
CA VAL A 232 -4.74 -16.84 -14.45
C VAL A 232 -3.62 -17.82 -14.77
N THR A 233 -2.67 -17.42 -15.61
CA THR A 233 -1.42 -18.16 -15.82
C THR A 233 -0.40 -17.73 -14.78
N VAL A 234 0.13 -18.66 -13.99
CA VAL A 234 1.15 -18.39 -12.97
C VAL A 234 2.51 -18.86 -13.47
N GLU A 235 3.46 -17.94 -13.63
CA GLU A 235 4.83 -18.20 -14.06
C GLU A 235 5.78 -17.99 -12.88
N LEU A 236 6.35 -19.09 -12.36
CA LEU A 236 7.25 -19.10 -11.19
C LEU A 236 8.70 -19.31 -11.62
N GLY A 237 9.63 -18.93 -10.75
CA GLY A 237 11.07 -19.15 -10.93
C GLY A 237 11.71 -18.30 -12.03
N ARG A 238 11.03 -17.23 -12.48
CA ARG A 238 11.44 -16.44 -13.65
C ARG A 238 11.42 -14.95 -13.32
N ALA A 239 12.59 -14.37 -13.18
CA ALA A 239 12.72 -12.92 -13.01
C ALA A 239 12.47 -12.20 -14.34
N VAL A 240 11.80 -11.05 -14.25
CA VAL A 240 11.68 -10.10 -15.37
C VAL A 240 13.02 -9.40 -15.59
N THR A 241 13.44 -9.32 -16.84
CA THR A 241 14.72 -8.71 -17.25
C THR A 241 14.54 -7.54 -18.22
N ARG A 242 13.35 -7.39 -18.83
CA ARG A 242 12.99 -6.24 -19.65
C ARG A 242 11.49 -5.97 -19.54
N CYS A 243 11.14 -4.70 -19.47
CA CYS A 243 9.77 -4.21 -19.53
C CYS A 243 9.74 -2.95 -20.42
N ASP A 244 8.84 -2.93 -21.39
CA ASP A 244 8.66 -1.80 -22.32
C ASP A 244 7.17 -1.68 -22.73
N ALA A 245 6.85 -0.79 -23.67
CA ALA A 245 5.47 -0.56 -24.11
C ALA A 245 4.85 -1.74 -24.89
N GLU A 246 5.66 -2.69 -25.34
CA GLU A 246 5.23 -3.84 -26.14
C GLU A 246 5.02 -5.09 -25.27
N GLY A 247 5.71 -5.20 -24.14
CA GLY A 247 5.52 -6.30 -23.21
C GLY A 247 6.63 -6.50 -22.20
N VAL A 248 6.75 -7.74 -21.73
CA VAL A 248 7.73 -8.17 -20.73
C VAL A 248 8.57 -9.35 -21.21
N VAL A 249 9.84 -9.37 -20.81
CA VAL A 249 10.75 -10.51 -20.98
C VAL A 249 11.10 -11.07 -19.61
N PHE A 250 10.96 -12.39 -19.45
CA PHE A 250 11.25 -13.09 -18.20
C PHE A 250 11.82 -14.48 -18.48
N GLY A 251 12.98 -14.78 -17.88
CA GLY A 251 13.77 -15.94 -18.27
C GLY A 251 14.09 -15.92 -19.78
N ASP A 252 13.66 -16.96 -20.49
CA ASP A 252 13.77 -17.13 -21.95
C ASP A 252 12.48 -16.79 -22.71
N LYS A 253 11.45 -16.28 -22.03
CA LYS A 253 10.14 -15.98 -22.62
C LYS A 253 9.96 -14.49 -22.88
N GLN A 254 9.27 -14.17 -23.97
CA GLN A 254 8.73 -12.84 -24.26
C GLN A 254 7.21 -12.91 -24.29
N LEU A 255 6.55 -12.02 -23.57
CA LEU A 255 5.10 -11.91 -23.51
C LEU A 255 4.69 -10.52 -24.01
N ALA A 256 4.00 -10.48 -25.15
CA ALA A 256 3.37 -9.25 -25.63
C ALA A 256 2.18 -8.91 -24.74
N ALA A 257 2.20 -7.73 -24.12
CA ALA A 257 1.17 -7.28 -23.19
C ALA A 257 1.12 -5.75 -23.18
N ARG A 258 -0.06 -5.17 -23.44
CA ARG A 258 -0.23 -3.71 -23.45
C ARG A 258 -0.56 -3.14 -22.08
N THR A 259 -0.92 -3.99 -21.14
CA THR A 259 -1.09 -3.62 -19.74
C THR A 259 -0.11 -4.44 -18.90
N ILE A 260 0.89 -3.77 -18.36
CA ILE A 260 1.88 -4.36 -17.44
C ILE A 260 1.70 -3.68 -16.09
N LEU A 261 1.65 -4.45 -15.01
CA LEU A 261 1.45 -3.96 -13.65
C LEU A 261 2.58 -4.46 -12.75
N TRP A 262 3.14 -3.58 -11.93
CA TRP A 262 4.26 -3.90 -11.04
C TRP A 262 3.80 -4.07 -9.59
N ALA A 263 3.94 -5.27 -9.05
CA ALA A 263 3.58 -5.63 -7.68
C ALA A 263 4.78 -6.22 -6.90
N ALA A 264 6.00 -6.07 -7.42
CA ALA A 264 7.23 -6.57 -6.83
C ALA A 264 8.04 -5.45 -6.18
N GLY A 265 8.71 -5.74 -5.06
CA GLY A 265 9.68 -4.81 -4.47
C GLY A 265 9.09 -3.53 -3.87
N VAL A 266 9.66 -3.12 -2.76
CA VAL A 266 9.40 -1.81 -2.14
C VAL A 266 10.72 -1.17 -1.74
N ALA A 267 10.81 0.14 -1.91
CA ALA A 267 11.92 0.95 -1.41
C ALA A 267 11.37 1.97 -0.42
N ALA A 268 12.00 2.11 0.74
CA ALA A 268 11.65 3.12 1.71
C ALA A 268 11.72 4.52 1.10
N SER A 269 10.92 5.43 1.65
CA SER A 269 11.04 6.87 1.43
C SER A 269 12.42 7.38 1.89
N PRO A 270 12.89 8.56 1.42
CA PRO A 270 14.24 9.07 1.64
C PRO A 270 14.53 9.55 3.09
N ALA A 271 13.85 8.99 4.10
CA ALA A 271 14.05 9.30 5.50
C ALA A 271 15.51 9.06 5.95
N ALA A 272 16.16 8.00 5.45
CA ALA A 272 17.56 7.74 5.76
C ALA A 272 18.51 8.82 5.21
N GLU A 273 18.25 9.27 3.98
CA GLU A 273 19.02 10.34 3.33
C GLU A 273 18.84 11.65 4.09
N TRP A 274 17.59 12.02 4.42
CA TRP A 274 17.29 13.23 5.19
C TRP A 274 17.97 13.25 6.56
N LEU A 275 18.16 12.08 7.17
CA LEU A 275 18.79 11.94 8.47
C LEU A 275 20.32 11.75 8.41
N GLY A 276 20.88 11.46 7.24
CA GLY A 276 22.25 10.96 7.12
C GLY A 276 22.47 9.67 7.93
N ALA A 277 21.42 8.83 8.05
CA ALA A 277 21.43 7.63 8.87
C ALA A 277 21.80 6.38 8.05
N LYS A 278 22.32 5.34 8.72
CA LYS A 278 22.55 4.05 8.08
C LYS A 278 21.22 3.45 7.62
N ALA A 279 21.22 2.90 6.41
CA ALA A 279 20.06 2.22 5.82
C ALA A 279 20.42 0.84 5.28
N ASP A 280 19.42 -0.01 5.12
CA ASP A 280 19.56 -1.25 4.37
C ASP A 280 19.48 -1.02 2.85
N ARG A 281 19.56 -2.10 2.07
CA ARG A 281 19.46 -2.03 0.60
C ARG A 281 18.11 -1.49 0.10
N ALA A 282 17.06 -1.59 0.91
CA ALA A 282 15.73 -1.05 0.58
C ALA A 282 15.58 0.40 1.05
N GLY A 283 16.61 1.04 1.61
CA GLY A 283 16.58 2.41 2.11
C GLY A 283 15.94 2.57 3.49
N ARG A 284 15.62 1.47 4.18
CA ARG A 284 15.01 1.50 5.51
C ARG A 284 16.04 1.91 6.55
N VAL A 285 15.69 2.87 7.40
CA VAL A 285 16.56 3.37 8.47
C VAL A 285 16.83 2.27 9.48
N LEU A 286 18.10 2.03 9.82
CA LEU A 286 18.48 1.16 10.92
C LEU A 286 18.19 1.89 12.24
N VAL A 287 17.06 1.57 12.85
CA VAL A 287 16.61 2.17 14.13
C VAL A 287 17.11 1.38 15.33
N GLU A 288 17.16 2.04 16.47
CA GLU A 288 17.38 1.43 17.78
C GLU A 288 16.18 0.55 18.20
N PRO A 289 16.32 -0.32 19.21
CA PRO A 289 15.24 -1.18 19.67
C PRO A 289 13.97 -0.43 20.12
N ASP A 290 14.08 0.84 20.53
CA ASP A 290 12.95 1.71 20.89
C ASP A 290 12.39 2.53 19.70
N LEU A 291 12.82 2.20 18.47
CA LEU A 291 12.50 2.87 17.20
C LEU A 291 13.13 4.25 17.04
N GLY A 292 14.04 4.65 17.94
CA GLY A 292 14.81 5.88 17.84
C GLY A 292 15.89 5.83 16.76
N VAL A 293 16.33 6.99 16.29
CA VAL A 293 17.48 7.11 15.38
C VAL A 293 18.78 7.09 16.21
N PRO A 294 19.79 6.27 15.86
CA PRO A 294 21.07 6.30 16.54
C PRO A 294 21.67 7.71 16.62
N GLY A 295 22.00 8.15 17.84
CA GLY A 295 22.52 9.49 18.13
C GLY A 295 21.50 10.65 18.10
N SER A 296 20.22 10.37 17.84
CA SER A 296 19.12 11.35 17.90
C SER A 296 17.90 10.73 18.59
N PRO A 297 17.90 10.58 19.92
CA PRO A 297 16.81 9.94 20.66
C PRO A 297 15.46 10.67 20.52
N GLU A 298 15.47 11.95 20.12
CA GLU A 298 14.29 12.77 19.82
C GLU A 298 13.66 12.51 18.45
N ILE A 299 14.28 11.69 17.61
CA ILE A 299 13.79 11.34 16.27
C ILE A 299 13.43 9.85 16.25
N PHE A 300 12.22 9.53 15.81
CA PHE A 300 11.74 8.18 15.59
C PHE A 300 11.46 7.94 14.11
N VAL A 301 11.69 6.71 13.64
CA VAL A 301 11.27 6.27 12.30
C VAL A 301 10.39 5.04 12.47
N ILE A 302 9.23 5.05 11.82
CA ILE A 302 8.23 3.97 11.92
C ILE A 302 7.64 3.59 10.56
N GLY A 303 6.96 2.45 10.52
CA GLY A 303 6.37 1.85 9.34
C GLY A 303 7.43 1.37 8.35
N ASP A 304 7.07 1.34 7.07
CA ASP A 304 7.92 0.83 5.99
C ASP A 304 9.23 1.60 5.80
N ALA A 305 9.42 2.75 6.47
CA ALA A 305 10.66 3.52 6.44
C ALA A 305 11.71 3.03 7.46
N ALA A 306 11.31 2.18 8.42
CA ALA A 306 12.20 1.66 9.46
C ALA A 306 12.56 0.19 9.21
N LEU A 307 13.81 -0.17 9.51
CA LEU A 307 14.24 -1.56 9.64
C LEU A 307 14.19 -1.94 11.12
N VAL A 308 13.18 -2.72 11.47
CA VAL A 308 13.03 -3.29 12.81
C VAL A 308 13.28 -4.80 12.72
N LEU A 309 14.13 -5.33 13.59
CA LEU A 309 14.38 -6.77 13.67
C LEU A 309 13.56 -7.41 14.78
N ARG A 310 12.97 -8.55 14.49
CA ARG A 310 12.34 -9.43 15.46
C ARG A 310 13.43 -10.20 16.25
N PRO A 311 13.09 -10.80 17.40
CA PRO A 311 14.05 -11.59 18.18
C PRO A 311 14.70 -12.76 17.41
N ASP A 312 14.05 -13.26 16.37
CA ASP A 312 14.55 -14.31 15.48
C ASP A 312 15.47 -13.79 14.36
N GLY A 313 15.82 -12.50 14.38
CA GLY A 313 16.67 -11.84 13.38
C GLY A 313 15.95 -11.47 12.08
N ARG A 314 14.67 -11.83 11.89
CA ARG A 314 13.91 -11.46 10.70
C ARG A 314 13.37 -10.04 10.80
N PRO A 315 13.29 -9.28 9.69
CA PRO A 315 12.67 -7.97 9.72
C PRO A 315 11.18 -8.04 10.05
N VAL A 316 10.67 -7.03 10.74
CA VAL A 316 9.23 -6.78 10.84
C VAL A 316 8.70 -6.49 9.43
N PRO A 317 7.58 -7.12 9.01
CA PRO A 317 7.02 -6.96 7.68
C PRO A 317 6.45 -5.55 7.51
N GLY A 318 6.64 -4.95 6.34
CA GLY A 318 6.04 -3.66 5.96
C GLY A 318 4.54 -3.79 5.70
N VAL A 319 3.75 -3.85 6.77
CA VAL A 319 2.29 -4.02 6.73
C VAL A 319 1.59 -3.08 7.69
N ALA A 320 0.35 -2.66 7.38
CA ALA A 320 -0.40 -1.72 8.20
C ALA A 320 -0.48 -2.06 9.71
N PRO A 321 -0.68 -3.33 10.13
CA PRO A 321 -0.65 -3.68 11.55
C PRO A 321 0.67 -3.40 12.27
N SER A 322 1.82 -3.55 11.58
CA SER A 322 3.15 -3.25 12.14
C SER A 322 3.30 -1.76 12.39
N ALA A 323 3.05 -0.92 11.37
CA ALA A 323 3.11 0.53 11.47
C ALA A 323 2.19 1.08 12.58
N LYS A 324 0.99 0.51 12.76
CA LYS A 324 0.10 0.88 13.88
C LYS A 324 0.71 0.51 15.24
N GLN A 325 1.28 -0.69 15.37
CA GLN A 325 1.92 -1.10 16.63
C GLN A 325 3.13 -0.21 16.97
N GLU A 326 3.95 0.12 15.98
CA GLU A 326 5.08 1.03 16.12
C GLU A 326 4.62 2.45 16.49
N GLY A 327 3.58 2.96 15.85
CA GLY A 327 2.98 4.25 16.21
C GLY A 327 2.47 4.29 17.65
N ARG A 328 1.84 3.22 18.15
CA ARG A 328 1.43 3.11 19.56
C ARG A 328 2.63 3.04 20.51
N HIS A 329 3.68 2.32 20.11
CA HIS A 329 4.88 2.19 20.91
C HIS A 329 5.58 3.54 21.07
N VAL A 330 5.83 4.26 19.97
CA VAL A 330 6.45 5.60 20.03
C VAL A 330 5.57 6.58 20.82
N ALA A 331 4.24 6.52 20.68
CA ALA A 331 3.35 7.35 21.50
C ALA A 331 3.47 7.03 23.00
N ALA A 332 3.62 5.77 23.38
CA ALA A 332 3.87 5.38 24.77
C ALA A 332 5.25 5.87 25.27
N THR A 333 6.28 5.81 24.43
CA THR A 333 7.61 6.36 24.74
C THR A 333 7.55 7.87 24.96
N ILE A 334 6.88 8.62 24.08
CA ILE A 334 6.69 10.07 24.24
C ILE A 334 5.96 10.38 25.55
N LYS A 335 4.88 9.67 25.87
CA LYS A 335 4.14 9.84 27.14
C LYS A 335 5.01 9.61 28.36
N ALA A 336 5.82 8.54 28.35
CA ALA A 336 6.73 8.25 29.45
C ALA A 336 7.74 9.38 29.65
N ARG A 337 8.35 9.87 28.56
CA ARG A 337 9.31 10.98 28.59
C ARG A 337 8.70 12.28 29.10
N LEU A 338 7.46 12.60 28.70
CA LEU A 338 6.72 13.75 29.25
C LEU A 338 6.46 13.62 30.76
N GLY A 339 6.33 12.39 31.27
CA GLY A 339 6.23 12.08 32.70
C GLY A 339 7.59 12.00 33.42
N GLY A 340 8.70 12.30 32.75
CA GLY A 340 10.06 12.26 33.30
C GLY A 340 10.75 10.88 33.22
N ASP A 341 10.10 9.87 32.64
CA ASP A 341 10.68 8.54 32.46
C ASP A 341 11.36 8.43 31.08
N ASN A 342 12.69 8.49 31.10
CA ASN A 342 13.54 8.35 29.91
C ASN A 342 14.03 6.92 29.67
N THR A 343 13.44 5.91 30.33
CA THR A 343 13.81 4.51 30.15
C THR A 343 13.45 4.05 28.73
N ALA A 344 14.46 3.68 27.95
CA ALA A 344 14.27 3.09 26.63
C ALA A 344 13.64 1.70 26.76
N ARG A 345 12.49 1.49 26.09
CA ARG A 345 11.78 0.22 26.08
C ARG A 345 11.83 -0.37 24.68
N PRO A 346 12.19 -1.64 24.51
CA PRO A 346 12.24 -2.25 23.19
C PRO A 346 10.84 -2.43 22.60
N PHE A 347 10.72 -2.24 21.29
CA PHE A 347 9.54 -2.58 20.53
C PHE A 347 9.50 -4.09 20.25
N HIS A 348 8.33 -4.68 20.49
CA HIS A 348 8.08 -6.09 20.20
C HIS A 348 6.86 -6.23 19.30
N TYR A 349 7.11 -6.61 18.04
CA TYR A 349 6.04 -6.86 17.07
C TYR A 349 5.22 -8.09 17.45
N LYS A 350 3.90 -7.90 17.55
CA LYS A 350 2.94 -9.00 17.72
C LYS A 350 2.26 -9.28 16.39
N HIS A 351 2.54 -10.44 15.82
CA HIS A 351 1.93 -10.85 14.56
C HIS A 351 0.45 -11.21 14.76
N ALA A 352 -0.44 -10.56 14.01
CA ALA A 352 -1.89 -10.74 14.10
C ALA A 352 -2.46 -11.72 13.05
N GLY A 353 -1.58 -12.33 12.25
CA GLY A 353 -1.92 -13.17 11.12
C GLY A 353 -1.79 -12.45 9.77
N ASP A 354 -1.72 -13.25 8.72
CA ASP A 354 -1.62 -12.82 7.33
C ASP A 354 -2.91 -13.18 6.58
N LEU A 355 -3.41 -12.24 5.78
CA LEU A 355 -4.63 -12.41 5.00
C LEU A 355 -4.37 -11.96 3.56
N ALA A 356 -4.78 -12.78 2.58
CA ALA A 356 -4.74 -12.43 1.17
C ALA A 356 -6.02 -12.93 0.49
N THR A 357 -6.64 -12.10 -0.35
CA THR A 357 -7.73 -12.56 -1.20
C THR A 357 -7.23 -12.93 -2.59
N ILE A 358 -7.87 -13.93 -3.19
CA ILE A 358 -7.50 -14.48 -4.50
C ILE A 358 -8.57 -14.16 -5.55
N GLY A 359 -9.80 -13.88 -5.13
CA GLY A 359 -10.95 -13.62 -6.00
C GLY A 359 -12.26 -13.73 -5.22
N LYS A 360 -13.40 -13.63 -5.92
CA LYS A 360 -14.74 -13.93 -5.40
C LYS A 360 -14.72 -15.29 -4.73
N ARG A 361 -15.01 -15.29 -3.42
CA ARG A 361 -15.19 -16.49 -2.58
C ARG A 361 -13.91 -17.30 -2.32
N ALA A 362 -12.73 -16.77 -2.65
CA ALA A 362 -11.45 -17.41 -2.34
C ALA A 362 -10.51 -16.44 -1.60
N ALA A 363 -10.05 -16.86 -0.44
CA ALA A 363 -9.00 -16.19 0.33
C ALA A 363 -8.15 -17.22 1.08
N ALA A 364 -6.98 -16.80 1.49
CA ALA A 364 -6.08 -17.53 2.39
C ALA A 364 -5.83 -16.68 3.64
N ILE A 365 -6.00 -17.30 4.81
CA ILE A 365 -5.69 -16.69 6.10
C ILE A 365 -4.74 -17.61 6.87
N ASP A 366 -3.66 -17.03 7.39
CA ASP A 366 -2.71 -17.70 8.28
C ASP A 366 -2.65 -16.95 9.62
N PHE A 367 -3.24 -17.52 10.67
CA PHE A 367 -3.08 -17.03 12.05
C PHE A 367 -1.90 -17.70 12.78
N GLY A 368 -1.09 -18.48 12.07
CA GLY A 368 -0.04 -19.33 12.64
C GLY A 368 -0.62 -20.66 13.13
N TRP A 369 -1.41 -20.64 14.21
CA TRP A 369 -2.02 -21.82 14.84
C TRP A 369 -3.26 -22.32 14.09
N ILE A 370 -3.99 -21.42 13.43
CA ILE A 370 -5.11 -21.74 12.54
C ILE A 370 -4.81 -21.24 11.13
N LYS A 371 -5.17 -22.06 10.14
CA LYS A 371 -5.08 -21.73 8.71
C LYS A 371 -6.45 -21.96 8.09
N LEU A 372 -6.96 -20.98 7.36
CA LEU A 372 -8.29 -21.03 6.74
C LEU A 372 -8.17 -20.72 5.25
N THR A 373 -8.95 -21.42 4.44
CA THR A 373 -8.98 -21.25 2.98
C THR A 373 -10.42 -21.22 2.45
N GLY A 374 -10.61 -20.66 1.26
CA GLY A 374 -11.87 -20.70 0.54
C GLY A 374 -12.91 -19.72 1.07
N TRP A 375 -14.19 -20.11 0.99
CA TRP A 375 -15.31 -19.21 1.19
C TRP A 375 -15.40 -18.67 2.63
N LEU A 376 -15.08 -19.50 3.64
CA LEU A 376 -15.04 -19.08 5.05
C LEU A 376 -13.93 -18.05 5.29
N ALA A 377 -12.75 -18.29 4.71
CA ALA A 377 -11.64 -17.35 4.77
C ALA A 377 -12.00 -16.03 4.09
N TRP A 378 -12.73 -16.08 2.97
CA TRP A 378 -13.18 -14.88 2.26
C TRP A 378 -14.14 -14.02 3.10
N TRP A 379 -15.09 -14.64 3.81
CA TRP A 379 -15.97 -13.91 4.74
C TRP A 379 -15.21 -13.28 5.91
N LEU A 380 -14.32 -14.04 6.54
CA LEU A 380 -13.50 -13.53 7.65
C LEU A 380 -12.58 -12.40 7.19
N TRP A 381 -11.99 -12.52 6.00
CA TRP A 381 -11.23 -11.45 5.36
C TRP A 381 -12.07 -10.19 5.22
N GLY A 382 -13.30 -10.32 4.70
CA GLY A 382 -14.21 -9.19 4.52
C GLY A 382 -14.54 -8.49 5.83
N ILE A 383 -14.92 -9.27 6.86
CA ILE A 383 -15.23 -8.76 8.20
C ILE A 383 -14.01 -8.05 8.81
N ALA A 384 -12.82 -8.65 8.74
CA ALA A 384 -11.61 -8.07 9.30
C ALA A 384 -11.25 -6.73 8.63
N HIS A 385 -11.31 -6.67 7.30
CA HIS A 385 -11.02 -5.44 6.55
C HIS A 385 -12.04 -4.35 6.85
N ILE A 386 -13.34 -4.69 6.91
CA ILE A 386 -14.39 -3.75 7.34
C ILE A 386 -14.11 -3.25 8.76
N TYR A 387 -13.74 -4.13 9.69
CA TYR A 387 -13.40 -3.71 11.06
C TYR A 387 -12.23 -2.72 11.10
N PHE A 388 -11.20 -2.92 10.27
CA PHE A 388 -10.03 -2.04 10.21
C PHE A 388 -10.24 -0.73 9.45
N LEU A 389 -11.32 -0.58 8.67
CA LEU A 389 -11.69 0.68 8.04
C LEU A 389 -11.99 1.76 9.09
N ILE A 390 -11.58 2.99 8.80
CA ILE A 390 -11.76 4.13 9.69
C ILE A 390 -13.22 4.60 9.61
N GLY A 391 -13.93 4.60 10.74
CA GLY A 391 -15.25 5.20 10.89
C GLY A 391 -16.42 4.36 10.35
N PHE A 392 -17.55 4.39 11.08
CA PHE A 392 -18.72 3.55 10.80
C PHE A 392 -19.37 3.80 9.41
N ARG A 393 -19.41 5.04 8.94
CA ARG A 393 -19.98 5.38 7.62
C ARG A 393 -19.23 4.69 6.47
N ASN A 394 -17.90 4.67 6.55
CA ASN A 394 -17.07 4.08 5.50
C ASN A 394 -17.19 2.55 5.51
N ARG A 395 -17.29 1.96 6.71
CA ARG A 395 -17.61 0.53 6.88
C ARG A 395 -18.91 0.16 6.20
N LEU A 396 -19.97 0.95 6.41
CA LEU A 396 -21.26 0.72 5.77
C LEU A 396 -21.20 0.89 4.24
N ALA A 397 -20.54 1.94 3.75
CA ALA A 397 -20.41 2.19 2.31
C ALA A 397 -19.71 1.01 1.62
N VAL A 398 -18.53 0.60 2.11
CA VAL A 398 -17.80 -0.55 1.54
C VAL A 398 -18.62 -1.84 1.64
N SER A 399 -19.29 -2.08 2.77
CA SER A 399 -20.14 -3.26 2.94
C SER A 399 -21.30 -3.30 1.94
N LEU A 400 -21.95 -2.15 1.68
CA LEU A 400 -23.03 -2.03 0.71
C LEU A 400 -22.52 -2.18 -0.73
N SER A 401 -21.38 -1.58 -1.06
CA SER A 401 -20.72 -1.74 -2.36
C SER A 401 -20.36 -3.20 -2.62
N TRP A 402 -19.80 -3.90 -1.64
CA TRP A 402 -19.51 -5.34 -1.75
C TRP A 402 -20.77 -6.19 -1.88
N LEU A 403 -21.82 -5.90 -1.09
CA LEU A 403 -23.10 -6.58 -1.22
C LEU A 403 -23.70 -6.39 -2.61
N TRP A 404 -23.65 -5.16 -3.14
CA TRP A 404 -24.13 -4.85 -4.49
C TRP A 404 -23.35 -5.62 -5.55
N ILE A 405 -22.01 -5.63 -5.49
CA ILE A 405 -21.15 -6.40 -6.41
C ILE A 405 -21.44 -7.90 -6.29
N TYR A 406 -21.65 -8.40 -5.08
CA TYR A 406 -21.95 -9.81 -4.84
C TYR A 406 -23.30 -10.23 -5.44
N VAL A 407 -24.32 -9.39 -5.30
CA VAL A 407 -25.69 -9.67 -5.78
C VAL A 407 -25.82 -9.45 -7.28
N THR A 408 -25.24 -8.37 -7.81
CA THR A 408 -25.49 -7.93 -9.20
C THR A 408 -24.35 -8.27 -10.16
N GLY A 409 -23.15 -8.58 -9.66
CA GLY A 409 -21.94 -8.67 -10.47
C GLY A 409 -21.46 -7.34 -11.05
N GLN A 410 -22.22 -6.25 -10.84
CA GLN A 410 -21.92 -4.93 -11.40
C GLN A 410 -20.94 -4.18 -10.51
N ARG A 411 -19.90 -3.64 -11.16
CA ARG A 411 -18.91 -2.76 -10.55
C ARG A 411 -19.26 -1.31 -10.87
N SER A 412 -19.36 -0.46 -9.85
CA SER A 412 -19.88 0.91 -9.97
C SER A 412 -18.85 1.91 -10.49
N ALA A 413 -17.55 1.63 -10.36
CA ALA A 413 -16.48 2.60 -10.64
C ALA A 413 -15.75 2.33 -11.97
N ARG A 414 -16.50 2.18 -13.08
CA ARG A 414 -15.99 1.80 -14.41
C ARG A 414 -15.75 2.97 -15.39
N LEU A 415 -15.70 4.21 -14.89
CA LEU A 415 -15.49 5.38 -15.74
C LEU A 415 -14.00 5.61 -16.04
N ILE A 416 -13.69 5.95 -17.29
CA ILE A 416 -12.39 6.51 -17.71
C ILE A 416 -12.49 8.03 -17.53
N THR A 417 -11.81 8.57 -16.52
CA THR A 417 -11.99 9.97 -16.09
C THR A 417 -10.81 10.89 -16.40
N GLN A 418 -9.66 10.36 -16.81
CA GLN A 418 -8.50 11.15 -17.23
C GLN A 418 -8.49 11.24 -18.76
N GLY A 419 -8.47 12.47 -19.30
CA GLY A 419 -8.33 12.75 -20.72
C GLY A 419 -6.93 12.41 -21.26
N ASP A 420 -6.75 12.54 -22.58
CA ASP A 420 -5.46 12.36 -23.27
C ASP A 420 -4.52 13.55 -23.03
N ASP A 421 -4.15 13.83 -21.78
CA ASP A 421 -3.21 14.92 -21.45
C ASP A 421 -1.73 14.55 -21.70
N ASP A 422 -1.45 13.35 -22.24
CA ASP A 422 -0.11 12.94 -22.72
C ASP A 422 0.15 13.33 -24.20
N LYS A 423 -0.68 14.19 -24.79
CA LYS A 423 -0.42 14.83 -26.09
C LYS A 423 0.07 16.26 -25.93
N THR A 424 1.28 16.42 -25.38
CA THR A 424 2.11 17.61 -25.62
C THR A 424 3.57 17.23 -25.72
#